data_AF-A0A7C9MJY0-F1
#
_entry.id   AF-A0A7C9MJY0-F1
#
_cell.length_a   1.000
_cell.length_b   1.000
_cell.length_c   1.000
_cell.angle_alpha   90.00
_cell.angle_beta   90.00
_cell.angle_gamma   90.00
#
_symmetry.space_group_name_H-M   'P 1'
#
loop_
_entity.id
_entity.type
_entity.pdbx_description
1 polymer ?
#
loop_
_entity_poly.entity_id
_entity_poly.type
_entity_poly.pdbx_seq_one_letter_code
_entity_poly.pdbx_strand_id
1 'polypeptide(L)'
;MSGLTTVKVDAETHRLIGDLAHLLGRTRGQVVRDAVNAFAVWRERRLDEGAEERDQRLALAGARHVGRLAAGELELSTAERAERSRIGASRISEATFQRLKIAERLELRRTDLETAFGELGARNPRLVDPREHGRDPASTVLLVDLDDPSRFPMGVLLLTALEHLDEIVDVVATNGRRSW
;
A
#
# COMPACT_ATOMS: atom_id res chain seq x y z
N MET A 1 -17.22 17.75 28.53
CA MET A 1 -16.73 17.56 29.92
C MET A 1 -15.27 17.18 29.85
N SER A 2 -14.34 18.08 30.17
CA SER A 2 -12.91 17.75 30.23
C SER A 2 -12.66 16.76 31.37
N GLY A 3 -12.19 15.55 31.04
CA GLY A 3 -11.78 14.58 32.05
C GLY A 3 -10.62 15.12 32.86
N LEU A 4 -10.73 15.07 34.19
CA LEU A 4 -9.62 15.40 35.09
C LEU A 4 -8.58 14.30 35.01
N THR A 5 -7.53 14.49 34.20
CA THR A 5 -6.39 13.58 34.16
C THR A 5 -5.54 13.78 35.41
N THR A 6 -5.49 12.79 36.29
CA THR A 6 -4.66 12.84 37.50
C THR A 6 -3.25 12.35 37.18
N VAL A 7 -2.24 13.21 37.35
CA VAL A 7 -0.84 12.85 37.12
C VAL A 7 -0.20 12.45 38.45
N LYS A 8 0.31 11.22 38.54
CA LYS A 8 1.11 10.77 39.68
C LYS A 8 2.57 11.15 39.45
N VAL A 9 3.17 11.80 40.45
CA VAL A 9 4.60 12.08 40.51
C VAL A 9 5.24 11.21 41.59
N ASP A 10 6.49 10.85 41.39
CA ASP A 10 7.28 10.13 42.38
C ASP A 10 7.54 10.99 43.62
N ALA A 11 8.00 10.34 44.70
CA ALA A 11 8.17 10.98 45.99
C ALA A 11 9.27 12.06 46.00
N GLU A 12 10.30 11.91 45.17
CA GLU A 12 11.40 12.87 45.08
C GLU A 12 10.93 14.14 44.36
N THR A 13 10.30 13.99 43.20
CA THR A 13 9.69 15.10 42.46
C THR A 13 8.66 15.84 43.31
N HIS A 14 7.85 15.12 44.09
CA HIS A 14 6.89 15.73 45.01
C HIS A 14 7.56 16.59 46.09
N ARG A 15 8.70 16.16 46.63
CA ARG A 15 9.49 16.94 47.59
C ARG A 15 10.06 18.20 46.95
N LEU A 16 10.68 18.07 45.78
CA LEU A 16 11.24 19.21 45.04
C LEU A 16 10.21 20.28 44.71
N ILE A 17 8.99 19.88 44.31
CA ILE A 17 7.87 20.82 44.12
C ILE A 17 7.52 21.53 45.44
N GLY A 18 7.58 20.81 46.57
CA GLY A 18 7.38 21.38 47.89
C GLY A 18 8.43 22.41 48.27
N ASP A 19 9.70 22.09 48.07
CA ASP A 19 10.82 22.99 48.38
C ASP A 19 10.79 24.24 47.51
N LEU A 20 10.50 24.08 46.21
CA LEU A 20 10.35 25.19 45.28
C LEU A 20 9.15 26.08 45.65
N ALA A 21 8.02 25.48 46.03
CA ALA A 21 6.84 26.22 46.48
C ALA A 21 7.15 27.03 47.75
N HIS A 22 7.88 26.44 48.71
CA HIS A 22 8.32 27.13 49.91
C HIS A 22 9.23 28.31 49.59
N LEU A 23 10.26 28.10 48.75
CA LEU A 23 11.24 29.10 48.37
C LEU A 23 10.60 30.29 47.63
N LEU A 24 9.58 30.02 46.80
CA LEU A 24 8.84 31.03 46.05
C LEU A 24 7.70 31.68 46.85
N GLY A 25 7.41 31.23 48.07
CA GLY A 25 6.26 31.69 48.86
C GLY A 25 4.90 31.40 48.20
N ARG A 26 4.81 30.32 47.41
CA ARG A 26 3.61 29.94 46.64
C ARG A 26 3.08 28.58 47.04
N THR A 27 1.88 28.23 46.57
CA THR A 27 1.35 26.87 46.75
C THR A 27 1.94 25.90 45.72
N ARG A 28 2.07 24.62 46.08
CA ARG A 28 2.51 23.55 45.17
C ARG A 28 1.66 23.49 43.90
N GLY A 29 0.34 23.69 44.03
CA GLY A 29 -0.58 23.70 42.89
C GLY A 29 -0.31 24.83 41.90
N GLN A 30 0.08 26.02 42.38
CA GLN A 30 0.50 27.12 41.50
C GLN A 30 1.81 26.80 40.77
N VAL A 31 2.80 26.25 41.48
CA VAL A 31 4.08 25.86 40.88
C VAL A 31 3.88 24.81 39.78
N VAL A 32 3.07 23.78 40.03
CA VAL A 32 2.77 22.74 39.04
C VAL A 32 2.00 23.32 37.85
N ARG A 33 1.01 24.18 38.10
CA ARG A 33 0.25 24.85 37.03
C ARG A 33 1.17 25.67 36.12
N ASP A 34 2.05 26.48 36.70
CA ASP A 34 2.98 27.32 35.95
C ASP A 34 3.95 26.46 35.12
N ALA A 35 4.46 25.36 35.70
CA ALA A 35 5.33 24.42 35.00
C ALA A 35 4.63 23.71 33.83
N VAL A 36 3.38 23.26 34.03
CA VAL A 36 2.57 22.63 32.97
C VAL A 36 2.28 23.62 31.85
N ASN A 37 1.93 24.87 32.18
CA ASN A 37 1.72 25.92 31.18
C ASN A 37 3.00 26.23 30.40
N ALA A 38 4.13 26.36 31.08
CA ALA A 38 5.42 26.57 30.43
C ALA A 38 5.80 25.40 29.50
N PHE A 39 5.54 24.16 29.94
CA PHE A 39 5.74 22.98 29.12
C PHE A 39 4.82 22.94 27.89
N ALA A 40 3.54 23.29 28.04
CA ALA A 40 2.60 23.35 26.93
C ALA A 40 3.06 24.35 25.87
N VAL A 41 3.43 25.56 26.28
CA VAL A 41 3.96 26.61 25.38
C VAL A 41 5.25 26.17 24.69
N TRP A 42 6.17 25.54 25.42
CA TRP A 42 7.40 25.00 24.83
C TRP A 42 7.11 23.89 23.82
N ARG A 43 6.16 23.01 24.11
CA ARG A 43 5.76 21.91 23.23
C ARG A 43 5.11 22.42 21.95
N GLU A 44 4.25 23.42 22.04
CA GLU A 44 3.63 24.06 20.86
C GLU A 44 4.69 24.67 19.95
N ARG A 45 5.63 25.44 20.50
CA ARG A 45 6.77 25.99 19.72
C ARG A 45 7.59 24.90 19.03
N ARG A 46 7.88 23.80 19.73
CA ARG A 46 8.60 22.66 19.14
C ARG A 46 7.83 22.01 17.99
N LEU A 47 6.51 21.95 18.06
CA LEU A 47 5.68 21.42 16.99
C LEU A 47 5.64 22.38 15.80
N ASP A 48 5.55 23.69 16.06
CA ASP A 48 5.58 24.72 15.04
C ASP A 48 6.93 24.76 14.31
N GLU A 49 8.05 24.72 15.05
CA GLU A 49 9.41 24.59 14.49
C GLU A 49 9.52 23.35 13.59
N GLY A 50 9.01 22.19 14.04
CA GLY A 50 9.00 20.97 13.24
C GLY A 50 8.10 21.05 12.01
N ALA A 51 7.01 21.82 12.06
CA ALA A 51 6.15 22.08 10.93
C ALA A 51 6.83 22.99 9.90
N GLU A 52 7.51 24.05 10.35
CA GLU A 52 8.30 24.93 9.49
C GLU A 52 9.44 24.18 8.79
N GLU A 53 10.19 23.35 9.51
CA GLU A 53 11.25 22.51 8.93
C GLU A 53 10.70 21.52 7.90
N ARG A 54 9.53 20.93 8.16
CA ARG A 54 8.84 20.05 7.21
C ARG A 54 8.45 20.82 5.95
N ASP A 55 7.85 22.00 6.12
CA ASP A 55 7.34 22.79 5.01
C ASP A 55 8.51 23.35 4.16
N GLN A 56 9.63 23.73 4.79
CA GLN A 56 10.88 24.08 4.08
C GLN A 56 11.43 22.90 3.28
N ARG A 57 11.45 21.69 3.84
CA ARG A 57 11.87 20.48 3.10
C ARG A 57 10.96 20.19 1.91
N LEU A 58 9.64 20.34 2.08
CA LEU A 58 8.68 20.18 0.99
C LEU A 58 8.86 21.24 -0.09
N ALA A 59 9.08 22.51 0.28
CA ALA A 59 9.35 23.59 -0.65
C ALA A 59 10.64 23.36 -1.46
N LEU A 60 11.72 22.93 -0.80
CA LEU A 60 12.98 22.56 -1.47
C LEU A 60 12.82 21.38 -2.42
N ALA A 61 12.07 20.35 -2.01
CA ALA A 61 11.76 19.21 -2.88
C ALA A 61 10.92 19.62 -4.09
N GLY A 62 9.91 20.48 -3.87
CA GLY A 62 9.08 21.06 -4.94
C GLY A 62 9.90 21.90 -5.92
N ALA A 63 10.76 22.79 -5.42
CA ALA A 63 11.65 23.61 -6.25
C ALA A 63 12.61 22.76 -7.09
N ARG A 64 13.19 21.69 -6.51
CA ARG A 64 14.00 20.71 -7.25
C ARG A 64 13.20 20.01 -8.34
N HIS A 65 11.96 19.60 -8.04
CA HIS A 65 11.09 18.94 -9.01
C HIS A 65 10.74 19.88 -10.17
N VAL A 66 10.37 21.13 -9.88
CA VAL A 66 10.09 22.16 -10.89
C VAL A 66 11.32 22.45 -11.75
N GLY A 67 12.50 22.56 -11.14
CA GLY A 67 13.76 22.73 -11.86
C GLY A 67 14.05 21.57 -12.82
N ARG A 68 13.84 20.33 -12.39
CA ARG A 68 13.99 19.14 -13.26
C ARG A 68 12.95 19.07 -14.37
N LEU A 69 11.72 19.52 -14.13
CA LEU A 69 10.68 19.62 -15.17
C LEU A 69 11.11 20.63 -16.23
N ALA A 70 11.56 21.81 -15.80
CA ALA A 70 12.01 22.88 -16.69
C ALA A 70 13.27 22.49 -17.49
N ALA A 71 14.14 21.65 -16.93
CA ALA A 71 15.31 21.10 -17.61
C ALA A 71 14.99 19.94 -18.58
N GLY A 72 13.73 19.50 -18.68
CA GLY A 72 13.34 18.34 -19.50
C GLY A 72 13.81 16.99 -18.94
N GLU A 73 14.41 16.96 -17.75
CA GLU A 73 14.98 15.76 -17.11
C GLU A 73 13.90 14.80 -16.55
N LEU A 74 12.63 15.18 -16.65
CA LEU A 74 11.49 14.38 -16.20
C LEU A 74 10.65 13.82 -17.35
N GLU A 75 11.08 14.01 -18.61
CA GLU A 75 10.53 13.27 -19.74
C GLU A 75 10.99 11.82 -19.66
N LEU A 76 10.23 11.03 -18.89
CA LEU A 76 10.38 9.59 -18.83
C LEU A 76 10.09 9.03 -20.22
N SER A 77 11.06 8.28 -20.75
CA SER A 77 10.82 7.48 -21.93
C SER A 77 9.66 6.50 -21.68
N THR A 78 9.00 6.05 -22.74
CA THR A 78 7.94 5.03 -22.64
C THR A 78 8.42 3.77 -21.93
N ALA A 79 9.69 3.39 -22.13
CA ALA A 79 10.33 2.26 -21.45
C ALA A 79 10.49 2.49 -19.93
N GLU A 80 10.94 3.68 -19.52
CA GLU A 80 11.07 4.02 -18.08
C GLU A 80 9.71 4.18 -17.40
N ARG A 81 8.69 4.63 -18.12
CA ARG A 81 7.32 4.68 -17.61
C ARG A 81 6.77 3.27 -17.39
N ALA A 82 7.00 2.34 -18.33
CA ALA A 82 6.65 0.93 -18.16
C ALA A 82 7.42 0.28 -17.00
N GLU A 83 8.71 0.58 -16.84
CA GLU A 83 9.54 0.09 -15.73
C GLU A 83 9.04 0.61 -14.37
N ARG A 84 8.73 1.91 -14.27
CA ARG A 84 8.18 2.48 -13.03
C ARG A 84 6.79 1.95 -12.71
N SER A 85 5.96 1.68 -13.72
CA SER A 85 4.68 1.01 -13.51
C SER A 85 4.87 -0.42 -12.98
N ARG A 86 5.87 -1.17 -13.47
CA ARG A 86 6.25 -2.47 -12.91
C ARG A 86 6.72 -2.38 -11.45
N ILE A 87 7.53 -1.36 -11.11
CA ILE A 87 7.99 -1.13 -9.73
C ILE A 87 6.83 -0.69 -8.80
N GLY A 88 5.88 0.11 -9.31
CA GLY A 88 4.69 0.50 -8.58
C GLY A 88 3.74 -0.68 -8.34
N ALA A 89 3.58 -1.54 -9.34
CA ALA A 89 2.81 -2.78 -9.27
C ALA A 89 3.40 -3.77 -8.25
N SER A 90 4.73 -3.90 -8.21
CA SER A 90 5.42 -4.77 -7.24
C SER A 90 5.45 -4.21 -5.81
N ARG A 91 5.04 -2.96 -5.60
CA ARG A 91 4.89 -2.31 -4.28
C ARG A 91 3.45 -2.11 -3.83
N ILE A 92 2.46 -2.55 -4.62
CA ILE A 92 1.06 -2.53 -4.21
C ILE A 92 0.91 -3.41 -2.96
N SER A 93 0.26 -2.87 -1.92
CA SER A 93 -0.05 -3.66 -0.74
C SER A 93 -1.11 -4.71 -1.07
N GLU A 94 -1.07 -5.85 -0.38
CA GLU A 94 -2.06 -6.92 -0.53
C GLU A 94 -3.49 -6.39 -0.41
N ALA A 95 -3.75 -5.52 0.58
CA ALA A 95 -5.05 -4.89 0.77
C ALA A 95 -5.52 -4.02 -0.41
N THR A 96 -4.59 -3.45 -1.18
CA THR A 96 -4.91 -2.69 -2.40
C THR A 96 -5.15 -3.62 -3.57
N PHE A 97 -4.33 -4.67 -3.71
CA PHE A 97 -4.51 -5.71 -4.72
C PHE A 97 -5.91 -6.34 -4.65
N GLN A 98 -6.36 -6.67 -3.44
CA GLN A 98 -7.69 -7.25 -3.20
C GLN A 98 -8.86 -6.37 -3.61
N ARG A 99 -8.67 -5.05 -3.71
CA ARG A 99 -9.73 -4.12 -4.13
C ARG A 99 -9.83 -3.96 -5.64
N LEU A 100 -8.84 -4.45 -6.39
CA LEU A 100 -8.84 -4.43 -7.84
C LEU A 100 -9.83 -5.46 -8.39
N LYS A 101 -10.45 -5.13 -9.52
CA LYS A 101 -11.23 -6.09 -10.30
C LYS A 101 -10.30 -7.14 -10.88
N ILE A 102 -10.82 -8.33 -11.17
CA ILE A 102 -10.05 -9.46 -11.74
C ILE A 102 -9.29 -9.04 -13.00
N ALA A 103 -9.91 -8.25 -13.89
CA ALA A 103 -9.24 -7.75 -15.09
C ALA A 103 -8.00 -6.89 -14.77
N GLU A 104 -8.09 -6.05 -13.74
CA GLU A 104 -6.99 -5.21 -13.28
C GLU A 104 -5.89 -6.05 -12.60
N ARG A 105 -6.28 -7.08 -11.84
CA ARG A 105 -5.35 -8.05 -11.23
C ARG A 105 -4.59 -8.84 -12.31
N LEU A 106 -5.29 -9.29 -13.35
CA LEU A 106 -4.68 -9.98 -14.49
C LEU A 106 -3.66 -9.10 -15.19
N GLU A 107 -3.98 -7.84 -15.48
CA GLU A 107 -3.02 -6.92 -16.10
C GLU A 107 -1.80 -6.66 -15.21
N LEU A 108 -2.01 -6.52 -13.89
CA LEU A 108 -0.94 -6.28 -12.95
C LEU A 108 0.04 -7.47 -12.85
N ARG A 109 -0.50 -8.70 -12.92
CA ARG A 109 0.24 -9.96 -12.76
C ARG A 109 0.49 -10.67 -14.08
N ARG A 110 0.23 -10.01 -15.22
CA ARG A 110 0.27 -10.63 -16.55
C ARG A 110 1.59 -11.33 -16.83
N THR A 111 2.71 -10.64 -16.61
CA THR A 111 4.06 -11.19 -16.85
C THR A 111 4.36 -12.40 -15.95
N ASP A 112 4.01 -12.31 -14.68
CA ASP A 112 4.25 -13.39 -13.71
C ASP A 112 3.40 -14.62 -14.07
N LEU A 113 2.11 -14.40 -14.37
CA LEU A 113 1.16 -15.42 -14.77
C LEU A 113 1.55 -16.07 -16.10
N GLU A 114 1.95 -15.28 -17.11
CA GLU A 114 2.42 -15.80 -18.40
C GLU A 114 3.69 -16.64 -18.25
N THR A 115 4.59 -16.26 -17.34
CA THR A 115 5.80 -17.04 -17.04
C THR A 115 5.43 -18.37 -16.39
N ALA A 116 4.62 -18.34 -15.33
CA ALA A 116 4.18 -19.54 -14.62
C ALA A 116 3.36 -20.48 -15.52
N PHE A 117 2.47 -19.93 -16.36
CA PHE A 117 1.70 -20.72 -17.32
C PHE A 117 2.60 -21.31 -18.40
N GLY A 118 3.61 -20.55 -18.85
CA GLY A 118 4.58 -21.02 -19.84
C GLY A 118 5.37 -22.24 -19.38
N GLU A 119 5.76 -22.29 -18.10
CA GLU A 119 6.39 -23.46 -17.48
C GLU A 119 5.47 -24.69 -17.46
N LEU A 120 4.16 -24.46 -17.46
CA LEU A 120 3.12 -25.49 -17.47
C LEU A 120 2.60 -25.82 -18.89
N GLY A 121 3.20 -25.23 -19.93
CA GLY A 121 2.81 -25.44 -21.32
C GLY A 121 1.50 -24.75 -21.72
N ALA A 122 1.16 -23.65 -21.04
CA ALA A 122 0.04 -22.78 -21.38
C ALA A 122 0.52 -21.36 -21.69
N ARG A 123 -0.17 -20.66 -22.59
CA ARG A 123 0.20 -19.33 -23.05
C ARG A 123 -1.02 -18.43 -23.17
N ASN A 124 -0.77 -17.14 -23.27
CA ASN A 124 -1.76 -16.13 -23.63
C ASN A 124 -3.04 -16.14 -22.76
N PRO A 125 -2.91 -16.10 -21.41
CA PRO A 125 -4.06 -16.04 -20.52
C PRO A 125 -4.85 -14.74 -20.76
N ARG A 126 -6.16 -14.88 -21.02
CA ARG A 126 -7.06 -13.73 -21.21
C ARG A 126 -8.43 -14.00 -20.62
N LEU A 127 -9.04 -12.96 -20.05
CA LEU A 127 -10.45 -13.02 -19.62
C LEU A 127 -11.37 -13.01 -20.83
N VAL A 128 -12.42 -13.82 -20.77
CA VAL A 128 -13.44 -13.93 -21.82
C VAL A 128 -14.83 -13.96 -21.20
N ASP A 129 -15.86 -13.71 -22.01
CA ASP A 129 -17.24 -13.85 -21.57
C ASP A 129 -17.55 -15.34 -21.31
N PRO A 130 -17.96 -15.72 -20.09
CA PRO A 130 -18.31 -17.10 -19.76
C PRO A 130 -19.37 -17.70 -20.69
N ARG A 131 -20.29 -16.87 -21.19
CA ARG A 131 -21.41 -17.30 -22.06
C ARG A 131 -20.93 -17.83 -23.40
N GLU A 132 -19.86 -17.27 -23.95
CA GLU A 132 -19.26 -17.71 -25.21
C GLU A 132 -18.64 -19.11 -25.11
N HIS A 133 -18.38 -19.57 -23.89
CA HIS A 133 -17.75 -20.84 -23.58
C HIS A 133 -18.66 -21.81 -22.81
N GLY A 134 -19.96 -21.53 -22.74
CA GLY A 134 -20.95 -22.41 -22.07
C GLY A 134 -20.76 -22.51 -20.56
N ARG A 135 -20.19 -21.49 -19.93
CA ARG A 135 -19.99 -21.40 -18.48
C ARG A 135 -21.07 -20.53 -17.82
N ASP A 136 -21.15 -20.64 -16.50
CA ASP A 136 -22.06 -19.81 -15.71
C ASP A 136 -21.72 -18.33 -15.92
N PRO A 137 -22.69 -17.46 -16.28
CA PRO A 137 -22.46 -16.01 -16.39
C PRO A 137 -21.89 -15.36 -15.13
N ALA A 138 -22.04 -15.99 -13.97
CA ALA A 138 -21.46 -15.52 -12.71
C ALA A 138 -20.01 -15.98 -12.50
N SER A 139 -19.49 -16.92 -13.29
CA SER A 139 -18.11 -17.39 -13.16
C SER A 139 -17.13 -16.48 -13.90
N THR A 140 -15.87 -16.53 -13.50
CA THR A 140 -14.79 -15.84 -14.20
C THR A 140 -14.07 -16.85 -15.06
N VAL A 141 -14.00 -16.60 -16.37
CA VAL A 141 -13.37 -17.53 -17.32
C VAL A 141 -12.06 -16.97 -17.86
N LEU A 142 -11.00 -17.75 -17.71
CA LEU A 142 -9.68 -17.49 -18.27
C LEU A 142 -9.44 -18.43 -19.46
N LEU A 143 -9.30 -17.85 -20.64
CA LEU A 143 -8.97 -18.57 -21.87
C LEU A 143 -7.44 -18.63 -22.03
N VAL A 144 -6.92 -19.81 -22.34
CA VAL A 144 -5.48 -20.08 -22.54
C VAL A 144 -5.23 -20.86 -23.83
N ASP A 145 -4.04 -20.72 -24.38
CA ASP A 145 -3.54 -21.52 -25.50
C ASP A 145 -2.62 -22.62 -24.94
N LEU A 146 -2.87 -23.89 -25.25
CA LEU A 146 -2.07 -25.02 -24.76
C LEU A 146 -1.03 -25.46 -25.79
N ASP A 147 0.18 -25.75 -25.33
CA ASP A 147 1.26 -26.30 -26.18
C ASP A 147 0.97 -27.76 -26.56
N ASP A 148 0.47 -28.57 -25.61
CA ASP A 148 0.00 -29.95 -25.84
C ASP A 148 -1.35 -30.20 -25.13
N PRO A 149 -2.48 -30.20 -25.86
CA PRO A 149 -3.80 -30.41 -25.28
C PRO A 149 -4.05 -31.85 -24.78
N SER A 150 -3.17 -32.80 -25.08
CA SER A 150 -3.34 -34.21 -24.70
C SER A 150 -2.70 -34.59 -23.35
N ARG A 151 -1.77 -33.79 -22.84
CA ARG A 151 -0.99 -34.06 -21.61
C ARG A 151 -1.09 -32.95 -20.58
N PHE A 152 -2.27 -32.36 -20.43
CA PHE A 152 -2.41 -31.08 -19.77
C PHE A 152 -2.84 -31.14 -18.29
N PRO A 153 -2.08 -30.56 -17.34
CA PRO A 153 -2.41 -30.58 -15.92
C PRO A 153 -3.37 -29.45 -15.53
N MET A 154 -4.65 -29.53 -15.94
CA MET A 154 -5.66 -28.49 -15.71
C MET A 154 -5.77 -28.06 -14.22
N GLY A 155 -5.68 -29.01 -13.29
CA GLY A 155 -5.71 -28.69 -11.85
C GLY A 155 -4.58 -27.77 -11.40
N VAL A 156 -3.38 -27.91 -11.99
CA VAL A 156 -2.22 -27.07 -11.63
C VAL A 156 -2.38 -25.66 -12.19
N LEU A 157 -2.97 -25.49 -13.37
CA LEU A 157 -3.31 -24.16 -13.88
C LEU A 157 -4.33 -23.43 -13.01
N LEU A 158 -5.38 -24.13 -12.57
CA LEU A 158 -6.40 -23.53 -11.71
C LEU A 158 -5.77 -23.03 -10.39
N LEU A 159 -4.87 -23.81 -9.80
CA LEU A 159 -4.12 -23.40 -8.61
C LEU A 159 -3.19 -22.22 -8.89
N THR A 160 -2.47 -22.25 -10.01
CA THR A 160 -1.56 -21.16 -10.40
C THR A 160 -2.34 -19.87 -10.65
N ALA A 161 -3.50 -19.95 -11.29
CA ALA A 161 -4.38 -18.81 -11.52
C ALA A 161 -4.93 -18.25 -10.20
N LEU A 162 -5.35 -19.13 -9.29
CA LEU A 162 -5.80 -18.73 -7.95
C LEU A 162 -4.68 -18.01 -7.19
N GLU A 163 -3.47 -18.54 -7.19
CA GLU A 163 -2.32 -17.93 -6.51
C GLU A 163 -2.00 -16.52 -7.02
N HIS A 164 -2.12 -16.29 -8.32
CA HIS A 164 -1.73 -15.02 -8.95
C HIS A 164 -2.88 -14.01 -9.01
N LEU A 165 -4.13 -14.46 -9.10
CA LEU A 165 -5.30 -13.59 -9.25
C LEU A 165 -6.11 -13.43 -7.95
N ASP A 166 -5.82 -14.25 -6.94
CA ASP A 166 -6.59 -14.41 -5.70
C ASP A 166 -8.10 -14.48 -5.94
N GLU A 167 -8.48 -15.29 -6.92
CA GLU A 167 -9.85 -15.53 -7.33
C GLU A 167 -9.98 -16.93 -7.92
N ILE A 168 -11.11 -17.58 -7.68
CA ILE A 168 -11.43 -18.86 -8.32
C ILE A 168 -11.86 -18.56 -9.76
N VAL A 169 -11.05 -19.03 -10.72
CA VAL A 169 -11.32 -18.88 -12.16
C VAL A 169 -11.52 -20.23 -12.83
N ASP A 170 -12.41 -20.29 -13.81
CA ASP A 170 -12.53 -21.40 -14.73
C ASP A 170 -11.52 -21.24 -15.86
N VAL A 171 -10.68 -22.25 -16.08
CA VAL A 171 -9.72 -22.22 -17.20
C VAL A 171 -10.29 -22.99 -18.39
N VAL A 172 -10.28 -22.34 -19.56
CA VAL A 172 -10.71 -22.92 -20.84
C VAL A 172 -9.54 -22.86 -21.81
N ALA A 173 -9.33 -23.93 -22.58
CA ALA A 173 -8.30 -23.97 -23.62
C ALA A 173 -8.91 -23.68 -24.99
N THR A 174 -8.26 -22.85 -25.81
CA THR A 174 -8.67 -22.55 -27.20
C THR A 174 -8.61 -23.77 -28.11
N ASN A 175 -7.62 -24.62 -27.86
CA ASN A 175 -7.21 -25.77 -28.64
C ASN A 175 -7.34 -27.11 -27.87
N GLY A 176 -7.97 -27.08 -26.68
CA GLY A 176 -8.32 -28.28 -25.92
C GLY A 176 -9.51 -29.02 -26.51
N ARG A 177 -9.53 -30.36 -26.39
CA ARG A 177 -10.71 -31.16 -26.78
C ARG A 177 -11.92 -30.68 -25.97
N ARG A 178 -12.99 -30.29 -26.67
CA ARG A 178 -14.32 -30.11 -26.09
C ARG A 178 -14.84 -31.48 -25.64
N SER A 179 -14.52 -31.91 -24.42
CA SER A 179 -15.23 -33.01 -23.78
C SER A 179 -16.57 -32.48 -23.30
N TRP A 180 -17.62 -32.87 -24.00
CA TRP A 180 -19.01 -32.80 -23.55
C TRP A 180 -19.22 -33.71 -22.35
#